data_AF-A0A7L3KDY1-F1
#
_entry.id   AF-A0A7L3KDY1-F1
#
_cell.length_a   1.000
_cell.length_b   1.000
_cell.length_c   1.000
_cell.angle_alpha   90.00
_cell.angle_beta   90.00
_cell.angle_gamma   90.00
#
_symmetry.space_group_name_H-M   'P 1'
#
loop_
_entity.id
_entity.type
_entity.pdbx_description
1 polymer ?
#
loop_
_entity_poly.entity_id
_entity_poly.type
_entity_poly.pdbx_seq_one_letter_code
_entity_poly.pdbx_strand_id
1 'polypeptide(L)'
;SQDVSAEVKVGNPFILLQQSPSQLLSQLVFERQVHPDRLSSVLAKEELNLNVQEVIVNSCCEPLSLCSARQNSQAKSLLTNISNVTHQCASHCLPDIEIPVYNSAV
;
A
#
# COMPACT_ATOMS: atom_id res chain seq x y z
N SER A 1 30.29 -22.15 -20.42
CA SER A 1 30.99 -20.97 -19.87
C SER A 1 30.30 -19.73 -20.39
N GLN A 2 29.61 -18.99 -19.53
CA GLN A 2 29.17 -17.64 -19.84
C GLN A 2 29.33 -16.83 -18.57
N ASP A 3 30.51 -16.19 -18.49
CA ASP A 3 30.82 -15.09 -17.61
C ASP A 3 29.75 -14.02 -17.78
N VAL A 4 28.79 -13.97 -16.86
CA VAL A 4 28.14 -12.71 -16.52
C VAL A 4 29.04 -12.05 -15.48
N SER A 5 30.17 -11.54 -15.97
CA SER A 5 30.88 -10.46 -15.29
C SER A 5 29.85 -9.36 -15.11
N ALA A 6 29.23 -9.31 -13.93
CA ALA A 6 28.47 -8.18 -13.44
C ALA A 6 29.49 -7.07 -13.19
N GLU A 7 30.02 -6.52 -14.29
CA GLU A 7 30.75 -5.29 -14.32
C GLU A 7 29.85 -4.28 -13.63
N VAL A 8 30.24 -3.88 -12.42
CA VAL A 8 29.55 -2.89 -11.61
C VAL A 8 29.66 -1.59 -12.38
N LYS A 9 28.74 -1.38 -13.32
CA LYS A 9 28.51 -0.09 -13.98
C LYS A 9 28.20 0.86 -12.84
N VAL A 10 29.19 1.65 -12.46
CA VAL A 10 29.00 2.78 -11.55
C VAL A 10 28.13 3.76 -12.33
N GLY A 11 26.82 3.55 -12.25
CA GLY A 11 25.84 4.43 -12.84
C GLY A 11 26.03 5.83 -12.27
N ASN A 12 25.68 6.84 -13.06
CA ASN A 12 25.70 8.22 -12.63
C ASN A 12 25.04 8.36 -11.23
N PRO A 13 25.74 8.89 -10.20
CA PRO A 13 25.21 8.98 -8.84
C PRO A 13 23.92 9.82 -8.75
N PHE A 14 23.68 10.72 -9.72
CA PHE A 14 22.43 11.49 -9.78
C PHE A 14 21.22 10.64 -10.15
N ILE A 15 21.40 9.46 -10.75
CA ILE A 15 20.29 8.52 -11.02
C ILE A 15 19.74 7.97 -9.71
N LEU A 16 20.58 7.78 -8.69
CA LEU A 16 20.12 7.31 -7.36
C LEU A 16 19.16 8.33 -6.71
N LEU A 17 19.38 9.62 -6.95
CA LEU A 17 18.51 10.68 -6.42
C LEU A 17 17.13 10.71 -7.11
N GLN A 18 16.98 10.07 -8.27
CA GLN A 18 15.71 10.00 -9.00
C GLN A 18 14.89 8.76 -8.66
N GLN A 19 15.49 7.76 -7.99
CA GLN A 19 14.80 6.54 -7.58
C GLN A 19 14.06 6.76 -6.26
N SER A 20 12.92 6.10 -6.09
CA SER A 20 12.27 6.07 -4.79
C SER A 20 13.14 5.31 -3.77
N PRO A 21 13.04 5.62 -2.47
CA PRO A 21 13.78 4.89 -1.45
C PRO A 21 13.49 3.36 -1.45
N SER A 22 12.26 2.96 -1.79
CA SER A 22 11.88 1.54 -1.91
C SER A 22 12.53 0.86 -3.13
N GLN A 23 12.69 1.56 -4.24
CA GLN A 23 13.41 1.05 -5.42
C GLN A 23 14.90 0.85 -5.13
N LEU A 24 15.53 1.81 -4.44
CA LEU A 24 16.93 1.67 -4.01
C LEU A 24 17.11 0.48 -3.05
N LEU A 25 16.17 0.30 -2.12
CA LEU A 25 16.21 -0.84 -1.20
C LEU A 25 16.01 -2.16 -1.94
N SER A 26 15.09 -2.21 -2.91
CA SER A 26 14.88 -3.38 -3.78
C SER A 26 16.16 -3.73 -4.55
N GLN A 27 16.83 -2.74 -5.12
CA GLN A 27 18.13 -2.93 -5.79
C GLN A 27 19.21 -3.50 -4.84
N LEU A 28 19.26 -3.00 -3.59
CA LEU A 28 20.20 -3.53 -2.60
C LEU A 28 19.92 -5.00 -2.25
N VAL A 29 18.65 -5.37 -2.09
CA VAL A 29 18.24 -6.75 -1.77
C VAL A 29 18.48 -7.70 -2.95
N PHE A 30 18.07 -7.33 -4.16
CA PHE A 30 18.01 -8.28 -5.28
C PHE A 30 19.21 -8.20 -6.22
N GLU A 31 19.65 -6.99 -6.62
CA GLU A 31 20.78 -6.86 -7.55
C GLU A 31 22.12 -6.97 -6.83
N ARG A 32 22.24 -6.30 -5.68
CA ARG A 32 23.47 -6.30 -4.87
C ARG A 32 23.51 -7.45 -3.86
N GLN A 33 22.43 -8.23 -3.74
CA GLN A 33 22.31 -9.40 -2.86
C GLN A 33 22.69 -9.13 -1.40
N VAL A 34 22.38 -7.93 -0.89
CA VAL A 34 22.64 -7.58 0.51
C VAL A 34 21.63 -8.29 1.40
N HIS A 35 22.11 -8.96 2.45
CA HIS A 35 21.26 -9.73 3.36
C HIS A 35 20.15 -8.86 3.99
N PRO A 36 18.88 -9.29 3.97
CA PRO A 36 17.73 -8.51 4.47
C PRO A 36 17.88 -8.02 5.91
N ASP A 37 18.45 -8.85 6.80
CA ASP A 37 18.66 -8.48 8.21
C ASP A 37 19.65 -7.33 8.37
N ARG A 38 20.69 -7.26 7.52
CA ARG A 38 21.66 -6.18 7.54
C ARG A 38 21.02 -4.87 7.11
N LEU A 39 20.19 -4.92 6.07
CA LEU A 39 19.42 -3.76 5.62
C LEU A 39 18.43 -3.31 6.69
N SER A 40 17.70 -4.24 7.31
CA SER A 40 16.76 -3.94 8.40
C SER A 40 17.45 -3.26 9.58
N SER A 41 18.64 -3.73 9.96
CA SER A 41 19.45 -3.11 11.02
C SER A 41 19.90 -1.70 10.67
N VAL A 42 20.33 -1.46 9.41
CA VAL A 42 20.73 -0.12 8.97
C VAL A 42 19.55 0.83 8.92
N LEU A 43 18.40 0.39 8.37
CA LEU A 43 17.19 1.21 8.31
C LEU A 43 16.72 1.61 9.72
N ALA A 44 16.76 0.67 10.68
CA ALA A 44 16.42 0.96 12.07
C ALA A 44 17.41 1.92 12.73
N LYS A 45 18.72 1.73 12.48
CA LYS A 45 19.78 2.59 13.04
C LYS A 45 19.70 4.03 12.54
N GLU A 46 19.32 4.22 11.28
CA GLU A 46 19.21 5.54 10.64
C GLU A 46 17.77 6.08 10.67
N GLU A 47 16.86 5.46 11.44
CA GLU A 47 15.46 5.87 11.63
C GLU A 47 14.67 6.07 10.31
N LEU A 48 14.96 5.23 9.31
CA LEU A 48 14.30 5.29 8.01
C LEU A 48 12.97 4.55 8.04
N ASN A 49 11.90 5.23 7.61
CA ASN A 49 10.54 4.69 7.51
C ASN A 49 10.37 3.77 6.30
N LEU A 50 11.16 2.69 6.24
CA LEU A 50 11.09 1.65 5.20
C LEU A 50 11.08 0.27 5.83
N ASN A 51 10.37 -0.65 5.19
CA ASN A 51 10.27 -2.03 5.64
C ASN A 51 10.84 -2.97 4.57
N VAL A 52 11.88 -3.74 4.94
CA VAL A 52 12.56 -4.65 4.01
C VAL A 52 11.61 -5.77 3.55
N GLN A 53 10.81 -6.30 4.47
CA GLN A 53 9.86 -7.37 4.20
C GLN A 53 8.77 -6.91 3.23
N GLU A 54 8.24 -5.70 3.43
CA GLU A 54 7.25 -5.09 2.54
C GLU A 54 7.83 -4.87 1.13
N VAL A 55 9.06 -4.38 1.02
CA VAL A 55 9.73 -4.22 -0.28
C VAL A 55 9.94 -5.57 -0.97
N ILE A 56 10.30 -6.62 -0.24
CA ILE A 56 10.43 -7.97 -0.78
C ILE A 56 9.07 -8.47 -1.29
N VAL A 57 8.01 -8.35 -0.49
CA VAL A 57 6.65 -8.77 -0.86
C VAL A 57 6.19 -8.00 -2.10
N ASN A 58 6.33 -6.68 -2.14
CA ASN A 58 5.92 -5.86 -3.27
C ASN A 58 6.71 -6.15 -4.55
N SER A 59 7.96 -6.62 -4.42
CA SER A 59 8.81 -6.93 -5.58
C SER A 59 8.60 -8.35 -6.12
N CYS A 60 8.27 -9.32 -5.26
CA CYS A 60 8.24 -10.74 -5.62
C CYS A 60 6.84 -11.35 -5.66
N CYS A 61 5.86 -10.73 -4.99
CA CYS A 61 4.51 -11.26 -4.91
C CYS A 61 3.57 -10.46 -5.79
N GLU A 62 2.75 -11.17 -6.56
CA GLU A 62 1.58 -10.55 -7.16
C GLU A 62 0.64 -10.10 -6.03
N PRO A 63 0.07 -8.88 -6.09
CA PRO A 63 -0.87 -8.42 -5.08
C PRO A 63 -2.00 -9.45 -4.93
N LEU A 64 -2.17 -9.97 -3.72
CA LEU A 64 -3.30 -10.83 -3.42
C LEU A 64 -4.56 -10.01 -3.69
N SER A 65 -5.31 -10.40 -4.72
CA SER A 65 -6.63 -9.83 -4.99
C SER A 65 -7.57 -10.32 -3.88
N LEU A 66 -7.48 -9.68 -2.71
CA LEU A 66 -8.36 -9.93 -1.59
C LEU A 66 -9.75 -9.45 -1.98
N CYS A 67 -10.46 -10.31 -2.72
CA CYS A 67 -11.83 -10.21 -3.18
C CYS A 67 -12.33 -8.76 -3.19
N SER A 68 -11.99 -8.01 -4.23
CA SER A 68 -12.56 -6.68 -4.50
C SER A 68 -14.10 -6.73 -4.38
N ALA A 69 -14.73 -7.84 -4.77
CA ALA A 69 -16.14 -8.10 -4.57
C ALA A 69 -16.60 -8.13 -3.09
N ARG A 70 -15.79 -8.70 -2.17
CA ARG A 70 -16.11 -8.78 -0.73
C ARG A 70 -15.87 -7.44 -0.04
N GLN A 71 -14.80 -6.73 -0.39
CA GLN A 71 -14.55 -5.38 0.11
C GLN A 71 -15.64 -4.41 -0.36
N ASN A 72 -16.04 -4.50 -1.63
CA ASN A 72 -17.09 -3.67 -2.19
C ASN A 72 -18.46 -4.00 -1.58
N SER A 73 -18.79 -5.27 -1.37
CA SER A 73 -20.05 -5.65 -0.71
C SER A 73 -20.09 -5.23 0.77
N GLN A 74 -18.99 -5.35 1.49
CA GLN A 74 -18.90 -4.85 2.88
C GLN A 74 -18.95 -3.32 2.95
N ALA A 75 -18.27 -2.61 2.05
CA ALA A 75 -18.31 -1.15 1.98
C ALA A 75 -19.73 -0.66 1.64
N LYS A 76 -20.40 -1.30 0.68
CA LYS A 76 -21.81 -1.01 0.33
C LYS A 76 -22.73 -1.28 1.52
N SER A 77 -22.60 -2.43 2.18
CA SER A 77 -23.39 -2.76 3.38
C SER A 77 -23.16 -1.76 4.50
N LEU A 78 -21.92 -1.37 4.77
CA LEU A 78 -21.56 -0.38 5.78
C LEU A 78 -22.18 0.99 5.45
N LEU A 79 -22.07 1.45 4.20
CA LEU A 79 -22.68 2.70 3.76
C LEU A 79 -24.21 2.68 3.91
N THR A 80 -24.86 1.58 3.54
CA THR A 80 -26.31 1.42 3.74
C THR A 80 -26.67 1.47 5.23
N ASN A 81 -25.92 0.79 6.08
CA ASN A 81 -26.16 0.80 7.53
C ASN A 81 -25.97 2.21 8.13
N ILE A 82 -24.91 2.92 7.75
CA ILE A 82 -24.67 4.30 8.19
C ILE A 82 -25.78 5.23 7.70
N SER A 83 -26.20 5.10 6.44
CA SER A 83 -27.30 5.89 5.87
C SER A 83 -28.60 5.66 6.65
N ASN A 84 -28.93 4.40 6.93
CA ASN A 84 -30.13 4.04 7.69
C ASN A 84 -30.11 4.61 9.12
N VAL A 85 -28.99 4.48 9.83
CA VAL A 85 -28.86 5.04 11.19
C VAL A 85 -28.94 6.56 11.15
N THR A 86 -28.29 7.21 10.20
CA THR A 86 -28.33 8.66 10.03
C THR A 86 -29.76 9.14 9.75
N HIS A 87 -30.49 8.44 8.88
CA HIS A 87 -31.89 8.73 8.59
C HIS A 87 -32.77 8.55 9.84
N GLN A 88 -32.60 7.46 10.59
CA GLN A 88 -33.33 7.24 11.84
C GLN A 88 -33.06 8.35 12.85
N CYS A 89 -31.80 8.70 13.10
CA CYS A 89 -31.44 9.80 13.99
C CYS A 89 -32.06 11.12 13.52
N ALA A 90 -32.00 11.41 12.22
CA ALA A 90 -32.51 12.67 11.70
C ALA A 90 -34.05 12.73 11.79
N SER A 91 -34.77 11.65 11.47
CA SER A 91 -36.24 11.57 11.64
C SER A 91 -36.68 11.69 13.10
N HIS A 92 -35.86 11.21 14.03
CA HIS A 92 -36.14 11.30 15.46
C HIS A 92 -35.86 12.70 16.02
N CYS A 93 -34.80 13.35 15.56
CA CYS A 93 -34.40 14.67 16.03
C CYS A 93 -35.12 15.83 15.32
N LEU A 94 -35.63 15.63 14.09
CA LEU A 94 -36.27 16.64 13.25
C LEU A 94 -37.57 16.10 12.62
N PRO A 95 -38.63 15.86 13.42
CA PRO A 95 -39.85 15.19 12.94
C PRO A 95 -40.69 16.01 11.94
N ASP A 96 -40.52 17.34 11.90
CA ASP A 96 -41.30 18.25 11.05
C ASP A 96 -40.66 18.54 9.67
N ILE A 97 -39.51 17.91 9.38
CA ILE A 97 -38.78 18.09 8.12
C ILE A 97 -38.81 16.76 7.36
N GLU A 98 -39.35 16.77 6.15
CA GLU A 98 -39.25 15.61 5.25
C GLU A 98 -37.78 15.40 4.87
N ILE A 99 -37.20 14.29 5.33
CA ILE A 99 -35.82 13.93 5.04
C ILE A 99 -35.81 13.09 3.77
N PRO A 100 -35.15 13.55 2.68
CA PRO A 100 -35.06 12.77 1.46
C PRO A 100 -34.24 11.51 1.71
N VAL A 101 -34.81 10.34 1.41
CA VAL A 101 -34.07 9.07 1.47
C VAL A 101 -33.08 9.04 0.30
N TYR A 102 -31.80 9.25 0.59
CA TYR A 102 -30.75 9.08 -0.40
C TYR A 102 -30.38 7.60 -0.52
N ASN A 103 -31.09 6.89 -1.39
CA ASN A 103 -30.66 5.58 -1.84
C ASN A 103 -29.48 5.76 -2.79
N SER A 104 -28.25 5.65 -2.28
CA SER A 104 -27.07 5.50 -3.13
C SER A 104 -27.10 4.09 -3.72
N ALA A 105 -27.85 3.94 -4.80
CA ALA A 105 -27.90 2.74 -5.61
C ALA A 105 -27.19 2.98 -6.93
N VAL A 106 -25.86 3.18 -6.89
CA VAL A 106 -24.89 2.82 -7.96
C VAL A 106 -23.55 2.52 -7.29
#